data_AF-A0A953B721-F1
#
_entry.id   AF-A0A953B721-F1
#
_cell.length_a   1.000
_cell.length_b   1.000
_cell.length_c   1.000
_cell.angle_alpha   90.00
_cell.angle_beta   90.00
_cell.angle_gamma   90.00
#
_symmetry.space_group_name_H-M   'P 1'
#
loop_
_entity.id
_entity.type
_entity.pdbx_description
1 polymer ?
#
loop_
_entity_poly.entity_id
_entity_poly.type
_entity_poly.pdbx_seq_one_letter_code
_entity_poly.pdbx_strand_id
1 'polypeptide(L)'
;MPYLLASIEEEPLRNQVYFLTLILTGSRRDEARTMQWSHVDLERGLWHKPTMKTGVSHTVPIPTRLTDLFKQLPRVSEWVSPSEPNNINHHQQG
;
A
#
# COMPACT_ATOMS: atom_id res chain seq x y z
N MET A 1 -17.90 -14.85 -4.15
CA MET A 1 -17.33 -14.14 -2.99
C MET A 1 -17.80 -12.67 -2.95
N PRO A 2 -19.11 -12.35 -2.85
CA PRO A 2 -19.57 -10.95 -2.88
C PRO A 2 -19.24 -10.16 -1.61
N TYR A 3 -19.13 -10.83 -0.45
CA TYR A 3 -18.99 -10.15 0.84
C TYR A 3 -17.61 -9.55 1.11
N LEU A 4 -16.54 -10.12 0.55
CA LEU A 4 -15.18 -9.64 0.81
C LEU A 4 -14.97 -8.20 0.30
N LEU A 5 -15.44 -7.92 -0.92
CA LEU A 5 -15.32 -6.57 -1.48
C LEU A 5 -16.21 -5.58 -0.73
N ALA A 6 -17.44 -5.97 -0.39
CA ALA A 6 -18.35 -5.13 0.39
C ALA A 6 -17.77 -4.80 1.77
N SER A 7 -17.23 -5.79 2.50
CA SER A 7 -16.60 -5.55 3.80
C SER A 7 -15.37 -4.65 3.70
N ILE A 8 -14.63 -4.70 2.58
CA ILE A 8 -13.51 -3.79 2.36
C ILE A 8 -14.05 -2.36 2.21
N GLU A 9 -15.12 -2.14 1.45
CA GLU A 9 -15.69 -0.81 1.23
C GLU A 9 -16.18 -0.11 2.51
N GLU A 10 -16.49 -0.87 3.57
CA GLU A 10 -16.84 -0.35 4.89
C GLU A 10 -15.63 0.06 5.74
N GLU A 11 -14.42 -0.36 5.36
CA GLU A 11 -13.19 -0.06 6.10
C GLU A 11 -12.70 1.37 5.87
N PRO A 12 -11.83 1.92 6.72
CA PRO A 12 -11.14 3.17 6.44
C PRO A 12 -10.41 3.13 5.08
N LEU A 13 -10.35 4.27 4.38
CA LEU A 13 -9.77 4.38 3.03
C LEU A 13 -8.35 3.76 2.91
N ARG A 14 -7.53 3.86 3.96
CA ARG A 14 -6.20 3.26 3.98
C ARG A 14 -6.25 1.73 3.91
N ASN A 15 -7.14 1.12 4.69
CA ASN A 15 -7.35 -0.33 4.71
C ASN A 15 -7.92 -0.79 3.36
N GLN A 16 -8.87 -0.03 2.80
CA GLN A 16 -9.40 -0.26 1.45
C GLN A 16 -8.30 -0.35 0.41
N VAL A 17 -7.47 0.69 0.32
CA VAL A 17 -6.35 0.77 -0.62
C VAL A 17 -5.39 -0.40 -0.42
N TYR A 18 -5.06 -0.74 0.83
CA TYR A 18 -4.13 -1.82 1.12
C TYR A 18 -4.68 -3.19 0.65
N PHE A 19 -5.91 -3.54 1.01
CA PHE A 19 -6.50 -4.82 0.60
C PHE A 19 -6.72 -4.89 -0.91
N LEU A 20 -7.21 -3.81 -1.53
CA LEU A 20 -7.39 -3.75 -2.98
C LEU A 20 -6.05 -3.83 -3.72
N THR A 21 -4.98 -3.26 -3.18
CA THR A 21 -3.63 -3.43 -3.73
C THR A 21 -3.27 -4.92 -3.75
N LEU A 22 -3.44 -5.65 -2.65
CA LEU A 22 -3.12 -7.09 -2.61
C LEU A 22 -3.98 -7.90 -3.61
N ILE A 23 -5.29 -7.64 -3.64
CA ILE A 23 -6.24 -8.39 -4.46
C ILE A 23 -6.04 -8.13 -5.95
N LEU A 24 -5.87 -6.86 -6.34
CA LEU A 24 -5.83 -6.46 -7.75
C LEU A 24 -4.44 -6.61 -8.39
N THR A 25 -3.38 -6.50 -7.59
CA THR A 25 -2.00 -6.59 -8.10
C THR A 25 -1.37 -7.96 -7.87
N GLY A 26 -1.99 -8.84 -7.06
CA GLY A 26 -1.43 -10.13 -6.68
C GLY A 26 -0.10 -10.03 -5.90
N SER A 27 0.21 -8.86 -5.35
CA SER A 27 1.49 -8.59 -4.70
C SER A 27 1.59 -9.26 -3.33
N ARG A 28 2.82 -9.55 -2.91
CA ARG A 28 3.06 -10.07 -1.56
C ARG A 28 2.74 -9.00 -0.53
N ARG A 29 2.25 -9.45 0.63
CA ARG A 29 1.97 -8.60 1.81
C ARG A 29 3.12 -7.65 2.12
N ASP A 30 4.35 -8.16 2.08
CA ASP A 30 5.55 -7.39 2.43
C ASP A 30 5.87 -6.30 1.40
N GLU A 31 5.67 -6.58 0.10
CA GLU A 31 5.83 -5.60 -0.97
C GLU A 31 4.82 -4.46 -0.84
N ALA A 32 3.55 -4.78 -0.56
CA ALA A 32 2.51 -3.76 -0.37
C ALA A 32 2.72 -2.95 0.91
N ARG A 33 3.27 -3.58 1.97
CA ARG A 33 3.62 -2.91 3.23
C ARG A 33 4.79 -1.94 3.06
N THR A 34 5.76 -2.28 2.22
CA THR A 34 6.95 -1.47 1.92
C THR A 34 6.78 -0.62 0.65
N MET A 35 5.54 -0.36 0.23
CA MET A 35 5.24 0.48 -0.91
C MET A 35 5.48 1.96 -0.57
N GLN A 36 6.34 2.62 -1.36
CA GLN A 36 6.64 4.05 -1.23
C GLN A 36 6.01 4.84 -2.38
N TRP A 37 5.64 6.09 -2.13
CA TRP A 37 5.10 6.98 -3.15
C TRP A 37 6.08 7.25 -4.30
N SER A 38 7.39 7.25 -4.03
CA SER A 38 8.47 7.41 -5.01
C SER A 38 8.47 6.33 -6.11
N HIS A 39 7.90 5.17 -5.82
CA HIS A 39 7.84 4.02 -6.70
C HIS A 39 6.52 3.94 -7.48
N VAL A 40 5.60 4.89 -7.29
CA VAL A 40 4.23 4.83 -7.78
C VAL A 40 3.97 5.98 -8.74
N ASP A 41 3.76 5.65 -10.00
CA ASP A 41 3.31 6.57 -11.02
C ASP A 41 1.79 6.49 -11.15
N LEU A 42 1.09 7.42 -10.48
CA LEU A 42 -0.36 7.50 -10.53
C LEU A 42 -0.90 8.09 -11.85
N GLU A 43 -0.06 8.75 -12.65
CA GLU A 43 -0.48 9.26 -13.96
C GLU A 43 -0.53 8.12 -14.98
N ARG A 44 0.48 7.25 -14.95
CA ARG A 44 0.58 6.09 -15.84
C ARG A 44 -0.09 4.84 -15.26
N GLY A 45 -0.48 4.88 -13.98
CA GLY A 45 -1.06 3.74 -13.28
C GLY A 45 -0.05 2.59 -13.16
N LEU A 46 1.18 2.90 -12.76
CA LEU A 46 2.27 1.93 -12.65
C LEU A 46 2.88 1.95 -11.25
N TRP A 47 3.16 0.76 -10.73
CA TRP A 47 3.95 0.58 -9.52
C TRP A 47 5.25 -0.14 -9.85
N HIS A 48 6.38 0.54 -9.64
CA HIS A 48 7.72 0.01 -9.85
C HIS A 48 8.24 -0.63 -8.57
N LYS A 49 8.30 -1.96 -8.51
CA LYS A 49 8.77 -2.66 -7.30
C LYS A 49 10.31 -2.65 -7.24
N PRO A 50 10.92 -2.07 -6.19
CA PRO A 50 12.36 -2.12 -6.01
C PRO A 50 12.82 -3.56 -5.75
N THR A 51 13.99 -3.92 -6.26
CA THR A 51 14.54 -5.28 -6.16
C THR A 51 15.04 -5.57 -4.75
N MET A 52 14.61 -6.69 -4.17
CA MET A 52 15.30 -7.33 -3.05
C MET A 52 15.84 -8.68 -3.54
N LYS A 53 17.16 -8.72 -3.80
CA LYS A 53 18.00 -9.91 -3.99
C LYS A 53 18.09 -10.64 -5.35
N THR A 54 17.13 -10.59 -6.28
CA THR A 54 17.20 -11.44 -7.52
C THR A 54 17.20 -10.71 -8.86
N GLY A 55 17.47 -9.40 -8.88
CA GLY A 55 17.95 -8.71 -10.09
C GLY A 55 16.93 -8.37 -11.18
N VAL A 56 15.64 -8.68 -11.01
CA VAL A 56 14.60 -8.26 -11.97
C VAL A 56 13.66 -7.25 -11.30
N SER A 57 13.66 -6.01 -11.79
CA SER A 57 12.67 -5.00 -11.40
C SER A 57 11.33 -5.34 -12.05
N HIS A 58 10.28 -5.51 -11.24
CA HIS A 58 8.93 -5.78 -11.76
C HIS A 58 8.08 -4.52 -11.69
N THR A 59 7.50 -4.13 -12.82
CA THR A 59 6.49 -3.08 -12.86
C THR A 59 5.11 -3.72 -12.91
N VAL A 60 4.23 -3.32 -12.02
CA VAL A 60 2.87 -3.83 -11.92
C VAL A 60 1.87 -2.75 -12.29
N PRO A 61 0.91 -3.01 -13.20
CA PRO A 61 -0.16 -2.06 -13.48
C PRO A 61 -1.08 -1.89 -12.27
N ILE A 62 -1.44 -0.64 -11.99
CA ILE A 62 -2.41 -0.22 -10.99
C ILE A 62 -3.72 0.06 -11.73
N PRO A 63 -4.80 -0.70 -11.47
CA PRO A 63 -6.09 -0.43 -12.10
C PRO A 63 -6.62 0.96 -11.76
N THR A 64 -7.35 1.58 -12.68
CA THR A 64 -7.90 2.94 -12.53
C THR A 64 -8.62 3.15 -11.20
N ARG A 65 -9.45 2.18 -10.78
CA ARG A 65 -10.15 2.22 -9.49
C ARG A 65 -9.19 2.41 -8.32
N LEU A 66 -8.07 1.69 -8.31
CA LEU A 66 -7.08 1.77 -7.24
C LEU A 66 -6.27 3.06 -7.32
N THR A 67 -5.98 3.56 -8.53
CA THR A 67 -5.35 4.87 -8.75
C THR A 67 -6.21 6.01 -8.18
N ASP A 68 -7.53 5.96 -8.36
CA ASP A 68 -8.43 6.99 -7.83
C ASP A 68 -8.50 6.97 -6.29
N LEU A 69 -8.41 5.78 -5.69
CA LEU A 69 -8.30 5.66 -4.23
C LEU A 69 -6.93 6.13 -3.71
N PHE A 70 -5.84 5.83 -4.41
CA PHE A 70 -4.51 6.35 -4.08
C PHE A 70 -4.46 7.87 -4.11
N LYS A 71 -5.13 8.52 -5.08
CA LYS A 71 -5.21 9.98 -5.17
C LYS A 71 -5.94 10.63 -3.99
N GLN A 72 -6.84 9.90 -3.34
CA GLN A 72 -7.59 10.38 -2.16
C GLN A 72 -6.80 10.22 -0.85
N LEU A 73 -5.74 9.41 -0.82
CA LEU A 73 -4.96 9.22 0.40
C LEU A 73 -4.09 10.44 0.72
N PRO A 74 -4.06 10.90 1.99
CA PRO A 74 -3.14 11.95 2.41
C PRO A 74 -1.70 11.41 2.42
N ARG A 75 -0.79 12.13 1.77
CA ARG A 75 0.64 11.79 1.72
C ARG A 75 1.37 12.29 2.98
N VAL A 76 1.13 11.60 4.08
CA VAL A 76 1.67 11.95 5.41
C VAL A 76 3.08 11.39 5.69
N SER A 77 3.58 10.49 4.83
CA SER A 77 4.91 9.89 4.94
C SER A 77 5.41 9.44 3.56
N GLU A 78 6.65 8.94 3.50
CA GLU A 78 7.20 8.30 2.30
C GLU A 78 6.43 7.03 1.89
N TRP A 79 5.78 6.38 2.85
CA TRP A 79 5.08 5.11 2.69
C TRP A 79 3.61 5.32 2.35
N VAL A 80 3.09 4.47 1.46
CA VAL A 80 1.67 4.49 1.08
C VAL A 80 0.77 4.04 2.23
N SER A 81 1.23 3.05 3.01
CA SER A 81 0.59 2.57 4.23
C SER A 81 1.54 2.72 5.42
N PRO A 82 1.64 3.91 6.03
CA PRO A 82 2.42 4.10 7.25
C PRO A 82 1.82 3.28 8.38
N SER A 83 2.68 2.57 9.11
CA SER A 83 2.33 2.15 10.46
C SER A 83 2.25 3.37 11.37
N GLU A 84 1.39 3.32 12.39
CA GLU A 84 1.46 4.29 13.47
C GLU A 84 2.89 4.34 14.03
N PRO A 85 3.44 5.53 14.30
CA PRO A 85 4.72 5.64 14.98
C PRO A 85 4.59 4.93 16.32
N ASN A 86 5.41 3.91 16.51
CA ASN A 86 5.45 3.13 17.74
C ASN A 86 5.92 4.06 18.87
N ASN A 87 5.00 4.66 19.62
CA ASN A 87 5.32 5.47 20.80
C ASN A 87 5.63 4.53 21.97
N ILE A 88 6.74 3.80 21.87
CA ILE A 88 7.29 3.00 22.96
C ILE A 88 7.90 3.92 24.02
N ASN A 89 7.05 4.50 24.86
CA ASN A 89 7.46 4.89 26.20
C ASN A 89 7.69 3.62 27.02
N HIS A 90 8.85 2.97 26.84
CA HIS A 90 9.31 1.96 27.78
C HIS A 90 9.70 2.67 29.08
N HIS A 91 8.72 2.81 29.96
CA HIS A 91 8.92 3.18 31.35
C HIS A 91 9.51 1.98 32.10
N GLN A 92 10.84 1.95 32.28
CA GLN A 92 11.58 1.12 33.24
C GLN A 92 12.85 1.93 33.59
N GLN A 93 12.82 2.82 34.58
CA GLN A 93 13.27 2.57 35.96
C GLN A 93 14.53 1.68 36.05
N GLY A 94 15.63 2.32 36.45
CA GLY A 94 16.91 1.75 36.87
C GLY A 94 17.77 2.87 37.43
#